data_AF-A0A846D9I6-F1
#
_entry.id   AF-A0A846D9I6-F1
#
_cell.length_a   1.000
_cell.length_b   1.000
_cell.length_c   1.000
_cell.angle_alpha   90.00
_cell.angle_beta   90.00
_cell.angle_gamma   90.00
#
_symmetry.space_group_name_H-M   'P 1'
#
loop_
_entity.id
_entity.type
_entity.pdbx_description
1 polymer ?
#
loop_
_entity_poly.entity_id
_entity_poly.type
_entity_poly.pdbx_seq_one_letter_code
_entity_poly.pdbx_strand_id
1 'polypeptide(L)'
;MSRYLFKTVIMTLTTALSIAVPSKSEAITFKFDWTGQIAGFRVEGIFSYDETQSYTDGIVRTGDLDSLEVSFFGPEGDFLRTYTDNHLDAGVNFNFDNQTKQILQVGTYFDADGINIGDGARTDGLTFWSKPPQSSTPHVHVDDWKDEFGYPIGFSTHEDIAFPSLTTQNRIDTGKVGDAYLPPLGTTATDPDETGKFAQVTPVPEAGTLLGLLGLGGWFLTSTSTLYRQKNSTLSKSRKLIRGQYVPNSRSH
;
A
#
# COMPACT_ATOMS: atom_id res chain seq x y z
N MET A 1 39.39 2.71 82.94
CA MET A 1 39.09 3.60 81.79
C MET A 1 39.03 2.76 80.54
N SER A 2 37.85 2.55 79.95
CA SER A 2 37.70 2.00 78.61
C SER A 2 36.44 2.60 77.99
N ARG A 3 36.60 3.34 76.89
CA ARG A 3 35.52 3.97 76.12
C ARG A 3 35.32 3.12 74.87
N TYR A 4 34.21 2.41 74.75
CA TYR A 4 33.79 1.83 73.47
C TYR A 4 32.84 2.81 72.78
N LEU A 5 33.34 3.44 71.72
CA LEU A 5 32.59 4.30 70.81
C LEU A 5 31.86 3.39 69.80
N PHE A 6 30.54 3.30 69.87
CA PHE A 6 29.74 2.72 68.78
C PHE A 6 29.62 3.76 67.65
N LYS A 7 30.22 3.47 66.48
CA LYS A 7 29.95 4.21 65.24
C LYS A 7 28.78 3.56 64.53
N THR A 8 27.63 4.22 64.57
CA THR A 8 26.47 3.86 63.73
C THR A 8 26.73 4.35 62.31
N VAL A 9 26.84 3.43 61.36
CA VAL A 9 26.86 3.74 59.92
C VAL A 9 25.40 3.76 59.46
N ILE A 10 24.90 4.94 59.06
CA ILE A 10 23.61 5.06 58.37
C ILE A 10 23.87 4.79 56.89
N MET A 11 23.38 3.66 56.40
CA MET A 11 23.45 3.28 54.98
C MET A 11 22.14 3.73 54.32
N THR A 12 22.19 4.86 53.63
CA THR A 12 21.02 5.41 52.92
C THR A 12 20.86 4.67 51.58
N LEU A 13 19.88 3.77 51.50
CA LEU A 13 19.52 3.09 50.26
C LEU A 13 18.70 4.05 49.39
N THR A 14 19.30 4.58 48.32
CA THR A 14 18.60 5.41 47.33
C THR A 14 17.99 4.49 46.29
N THR A 15 16.67 4.26 46.37
CA THR A 15 15.90 3.62 45.31
C THR A 15 15.72 4.61 44.16
N ALA A 16 16.45 4.39 43.07
CA ALA A 16 16.20 5.09 41.81
C ALA A 16 14.89 4.54 41.21
N LEU A 17 13.88 5.40 41.11
CA LEU A 17 12.64 5.11 40.42
C LEU A 17 12.91 5.23 38.91
N SER A 18 13.15 4.12 38.24
CA SER A 18 13.23 4.09 36.78
C SER A 18 11.86 4.42 36.22
N ILE A 19 11.70 5.65 35.71
CA ILE A 19 10.57 6.00 34.86
C ILE A 19 10.76 5.18 33.58
N ALA A 20 9.93 4.15 33.38
CA ALA A 20 9.80 3.50 32.09
C ALA A 20 9.26 4.56 31.12
N VAL A 21 10.16 5.13 30.32
CA VAL A 21 9.75 5.84 29.11
C VAL A 21 9.15 4.75 28.23
N PRO A 22 7.84 4.79 27.89
CA PRO A 22 7.30 3.83 26.94
C PRO A 22 8.14 3.95 25.68
N SER A 23 8.80 2.86 25.27
CA SER A 23 9.39 2.77 23.95
C SER A 23 8.30 3.13 22.97
N LYS A 24 8.62 4.05 22.06
CA LYS A 24 7.77 4.34 20.90
C LYS A 24 7.44 2.98 20.27
N SER A 25 6.15 2.72 20.00
CA SER A 25 5.69 1.57 19.22
C SER A 25 6.73 1.25 18.14
N GLU A 26 7.30 0.05 18.19
CA GLU A 26 8.29 -0.40 17.20
C GLU A 26 7.51 -0.71 15.92
N ALA A 27 7.17 0.37 15.20
CA ALA A 27 6.55 0.26 13.89
C ALA A 27 7.60 -0.34 12.95
N ILE A 28 7.41 -1.59 12.57
CA ILE A 28 8.23 -2.23 11.56
C ILE A 28 7.79 -1.76 10.19
N THR A 29 8.75 -1.52 9.29
CA THR A 29 8.48 -1.03 7.94
C THR A 29 8.88 -2.07 6.90
N PHE A 30 8.00 -2.27 5.93
CA PHE A 30 8.22 -3.12 4.77
C PHE A 30 8.01 -2.30 3.51
N LYS A 31 8.76 -2.66 2.46
CA LYS A 31 8.47 -2.22 1.10
C LYS A 31 7.93 -3.39 0.31
N PHE A 32 7.07 -3.10 -0.65
CA PHE A 32 6.71 -4.06 -1.67
C PHE A 32 6.92 -3.47 -3.06
N ASP A 33 7.28 -4.34 -3.98
CA ASP A 33 7.44 -4.00 -5.38
C ASP A 33 6.76 -5.04 -6.26
N TRP A 34 6.26 -4.58 -7.39
CA TRP A 34 5.63 -5.41 -8.37
C TRP A 34 5.90 -4.87 -9.76
N THR A 35 6.18 -5.78 -10.70
CA THR A 35 6.34 -5.46 -12.12
C THR A 35 5.36 -6.26 -12.94
N GLY A 36 4.59 -5.54 -13.77
CA GLY A 36 3.70 -6.04 -14.79
C GLY A 36 4.36 -7.02 -15.71
N GLN A 37 3.73 -8.19 -15.84
CA GLN A 37 4.10 -9.16 -16.85
C GLN A 37 3.85 -8.59 -18.26
N ILE A 38 2.86 -7.71 -18.37
CA ILE A 38 2.42 -7.12 -19.63
C ILE A 38 2.65 -5.62 -19.57
N ALA A 39 3.28 -5.07 -20.62
CA ALA A 39 3.79 -3.71 -20.73
C ALA A 39 4.78 -3.24 -19.64
N GLY A 40 4.99 -3.95 -18.53
CA GLY A 40 6.05 -3.62 -17.56
C GLY A 40 5.75 -2.44 -16.64
N PHE A 41 4.47 -2.11 -16.42
CA PHE A 41 4.06 -1.18 -15.36
C PHE A 41 4.65 -1.61 -14.02
N ARG A 42 4.96 -0.66 -13.15
CA ARG A 42 5.47 -0.96 -11.82
C ARG A 42 4.62 -0.34 -10.74
N VAL A 43 4.48 -1.07 -9.64
CA VAL A 43 3.91 -0.59 -8.40
C VAL A 43 4.97 -0.76 -7.32
N GLU A 44 5.25 0.32 -6.61
CA GLU A 44 6.14 0.32 -5.46
C GLU A 44 5.38 0.88 -4.28
N GLY A 45 5.45 0.24 -3.13
CA GLY A 45 4.82 0.76 -1.93
C GLY A 45 5.61 0.49 -0.67
N ILE A 46 5.26 1.23 0.36
CA ILE A 46 5.84 1.14 1.70
C ILE A 46 4.70 1.13 2.70
N PHE A 47 4.80 0.25 3.70
CA PHE A 47 3.81 0.16 4.77
C PHE A 47 4.47 -0.15 6.10
N SER A 48 3.80 0.23 7.17
CA SER A 48 4.25 -0.05 8.52
C SER A 48 3.10 -0.47 9.42
N TYR A 49 3.44 -1.25 10.45
CA TYR A 49 2.50 -1.67 11.49
C TYR A 49 3.26 -1.92 12.79
N ASP A 50 2.54 -1.94 13.91
CA ASP A 50 3.10 -2.23 15.23
C ASP A 50 3.40 -3.72 15.38
N GLU A 51 4.66 -4.13 15.35
CA GLU A 51 5.00 -5.56 15.44
C GLU A 51 4.81 -6.16 16.83
N THR A 52 4.57 -5.33 17.85
CA THR A 52 4.34 -5.79 19.23
C THR A 52 2.91 -6.25 19.46
N GLN A 53 2.00 -5.97 18.52
CA GLN A 53 0.60 -6.37 18.60
C GLN A 53 0.37 -7.80 18.11
N SER A 54 -0.68 -8.42 18.64
CA SER A 54 -1.14 -9.73 18.18
C SER A 54 -2.26 -9.57 17.16
N TYR A 55 -2.07 -10.13 15.97
CA TYR A 55 -3.01 -10.04 14.86
C TYR A 55 -3.80 -11.34 14.69
N THR A 56 -5.11 -11.22 14.42
CA THR A 56 -5.96 -12.38 14.16
C THR A 56 -5.43 -13.14 12.94
N ASP A 57 -5.16 -14.44 13.14
CA ASP A 57 -4.56 -15.37 12.17
C ASP A 57 -3.15 -14.98 11.68
N GLY A 58 -2.46 -14.07 12.38
CA GLY A 58 -1.17 -13.53 11.93
C GLY A 58 -1.27 -12.55 10.75
N ILE A 59 -2.49 -12.09 10.44
CA ILE A 59 -2.74 -11.20 9.29
C ILE A 59 -2.91 -9.77 9.76
N VAL A 60 -2.00 -8.90 9.34
CA VAL A 60 -2.10 -7.44 9.47
C VAL A 60 -3.05 -6.96 8.36
N ARG A 61 -4.17 -6.35 8.75
CA ARG A 61 -5.22 -5.86 7.83
C ARG A 61 -5.10 -4.36 7.62
N THR A 62 -5.86 -3.79 6.67
CA THR A 62 -5.83 -2.35 6.37
C THR A 62 -5.91 -1.47 7.61
N GLY A 63 -6.83 -1.78 8.54
CA GLY A 63 -7.04 -1.00 9.76
C GLY A 63 -5.96 -1.17 10.84
N ASP A 64 -5.05 -2.12 10.64
CA ASP A 64 -3.92 -2.40 11.53
C ASP A 64 -2.64 -1.65 11.09
N LEU A 65 -2.65 -1.02 9.92
CA LEU A 65 -1.51 -0.29 9.37
C LEU A 65 -1.35 1.08 10.05
N ASP A 66 -0.11 1.42 10.37
CA ASP A 66 0.27 2.78 10.77
C ASP A 66 0.47 3.70 9.55
N SER A 67 0.89 3.12 8.42
CA SER A 67 1.05 3.82 7.15
C SER A 67 0.94 2.86 5.97
N LEU A 68 0.50 3.39 4.83
CA LEU A 68 0.55 2.75 3.52
C LEU A 68 0.71 3.85 2.47
N GLU A 69 1.79 3.79 1.71
CA GLU A 69 2.03 4.67 0.56
C GLU A 69 2.32 3.82 -0.66
N VAL A 70 1.70 4.15 -1.78
CA VAL A 70 1.77 3.36 -3.02
C VAL A 70 1.99 4.28 -4.21
N SER A 71 3.04 4.01 -4.99
CA SER A 71 3.40 4.73 -6.20
C SER A 71 3.28 3.84 -7.43
N PHE A 72 2.76 4.42 -8.51
CA PHE A 72 2.54 3.77 -9.79
C PHE A 72 3.48 4.36 -10.83
N PHE A 73 4.04 3.50 -11.67
CA PHE A 73 4.96 3.85 -12.74
C PHE A 73 4.55 3.18 -14.04
N GLY A 74 4.70 3.92 -15.13
CA GLY A 74 4.45 3.41 -16.47
C GLY A 74 5.53 2.44 -16.96
N PRO A 75 5.31 1.81 -18.13
CA PRO A 75 6.24 0.88 -18.80
C PRO A 75 7.69 1.37 -18.90
N GLU A 76 7.88 2.63 -19.26
CA GLU A 76 9.20 3.23 -19.47
C GLU A 76 9.82 3.73 -18.14
N GLY A 77 9.12 3.57 -17.03
CA GLY A 77 9.51 4.03 -15.71
C GLY A 77 9.05 5.44 -15.37
N ASP A 78 8.21 6.05 -16.19
CA ASP A 78 7.60 7.34 -15.90
C ASP A 78 6.75 7.26 -14.63
N PHE A 79 6.94 8.22 -13.73
CA PHE A 79 6.10 8.35 -12.55
C PHE A 79 4.68 8.77 -12.93
N LEU A 80 3.68 8.03 -12.46
CA LEU A 80 2.27 8.32 -12.74
C LEU A 80 1.61 9.03 -11.55
N ARG A 81 1.61 8.40 -10.38
CA ARG A 81 0.92 8.90 -9.17
C ARG A 81 1.43 8.21 -7.91
N THR A 82 1.33 8.92 -6.77
CA THR A 82 1.46 8.37 -5.43
C THR A 82 0.15 8.56 -4.66
N TYR A 83 -0.26 7.52 -3.93
CA TYR A 83 -1.34 7.54 -2.94
C TYR A 83 -0.73 7.39 -1.56
N THR A 84 -0.72 8.48 -0.78
CA THR A 84 -0.17 8.50 0.59
C THR A 84 -1.29 8.26 1.60
N ASP A 85 -0.99 7.46 2.63
CA ASP A 85 -1.93 7.07 3.70
C ASP A 85 -3.26 6.48 3.18
N ASN A 86 -3.22 5.81 2.02
CA ASN A 86 -4.41 5.26 1.38
C ASN A 86 -5.08 4.15 2.20
N HIS A 87 -4.43 3.56 3.20
CA HIS A 87 -5.09 2.69 4.19
C HIS A 87 -6.26 3.38 4.93
N LEU A 88 -6.34 4.72 4.89
CA LEU A 88 -7.46 5.50 5.43
C LEU A 88 -8.63 5.65 4.44
N ASP A 89 -8.42 5.32 3.17
CA ASP A 89 -9.42 5.49 2.12
C ASP A 89 -10.47 4.37 2.13
N ALA A 90 -11.71 4.75 1.82
CA ALA A 90 -12.82 3.82 1.78
C ALA A 90 -12.62 2.79 0.66
N GLY A 91 -12.71 1.51 1.01
CA GLY A 91 -12.58 0.40 0.07
C GLY A 91 -11.13 -0.03 -0.18
N VAL A 92 -10.14 0.55 0.50
CA VAL A 92 -8.80 -0.04 0.51
C VAL A 92 -8.80 -1.35 1.32
N ASN A 93 -8.28 -2.41 0.70
CA ASN A 93 -8.11 -3.73 1.31
C ASN A 93 -6.65 -4.14 1.16
N PHE A 94 -5.96 -4.29 2.29
CA PHE A 94 -4.57 -4.72 2.34
C PHE A 94 -4.44 -5.78 3.42
N ASN A 95 -3.90 -6.93 3.05
CA ASN A 95 -3.76 -8.08 3.93
C ASN A 95 -2.32 -8.59 3.83
N PHE A 96 -1.57 -8.51 4.93
CA PHE A 96 -0.19 -8.94 5.02
C PHE A 96 -0.05 -10.05 6.05
N ASP A 97 0.45 -11.20 5.61
CA ASP A 97 0.78 -12.32 6.49
C ASP A 97 2.15 -12.05 7.14
N ASN A 98 2.12 -11.78 8.44
CA ASN A 98 3.32 -11.44 9.19
C ASN A 98 4.21 -12.64 9.53
N GLN A 99 3.76 -13.87 9.24
CA GLN A 99 4.53 -15.10 9.42
C GLN A 99 5.31 -15.42 8.14
N THR A 100 4.64 -15.39 6.99
CA THR A 100 5.26 -15.67 5.68
C THR A 100 5.91 -14.45 5.04
N LYS A 101 5.62 -13.26 5.56
CA LYS A 101 6.07 -11.96 5.03
C LYS A 101 5.60 -11.73 3.59
N GLN A 102 4.34 -12.03 3.32
CA GLN A 102 3.72 -11.89 2.00
C GLN A 102 2.44 -11.07 2.06
N ILE A 103 2.19 -10.28 1.02
CA ILE A 103 0.87 -9.68 0.81
C ILE A 103 -0.04 -10.76 0.19
N LEU A 104 -1.25 -10.91 0.71
CA LEU A 104 -2.25 -11.83 0.20
C LEU A 104 -2.90 -11.24 -1.06
N GLN A 105 -2.71 -11.93 -2.19
CA GLN A 105 -3.01 -11.39 -3.52
C GLN A 105 -3.79 -12.36 -4.43
N VAL A 106 -4.16 -13.54 -3.91
CA VAL A 106 -4.79 -14.61 -4.70
C VAL A 106 -6.32 -14.56 -4.66
N GLY A 107 -6.87 -13.92 -3.64
CA GLY A 107 -8.29 -13.81 -3.36
C GLY A 107 -9.04 -12.78 -4.19
N THR A 108 -10.33 -12.67 -3.91
CA THR A 108 -11.13 -11.54 -4.39
C THR A 108 -10.64 -10.26 -3.72
N TYR A 109 -10.55 -9.14 -4.43
CA TYR A 109 -9.88 -7.93 -3.94
C TYR A 109 -10.42 -7.35 -2.61
N PHE A 110 -11.65 -7.66 -2.16
CA PHE A 110 -12.20 -7.26 -0.84
C PHE A 110 -12.25 -8.41 0.19
N ASP A 111 -11.87 -9.62 -0.22
CA ASP A 111 -11.82 -10.76 0.68
C ASP A 111 -10.51 -10.75 1.48
N ALA A 112 -10.44 -11.59 2.52
CA ALA A 112 -9.32 -11.64 3.46
C ALA A 112 -7.99 -12.08 2.82
N ASP A 113 -8.03 -12.68 1.63
CA ASP A 113 -6.89 -13.18 0.86
C ASP A 113 -6.59 -12.37 -0.42
N GLY A 114 -7.25 -11.22 -0.59
CA GLY A 114 -7.06 -10.31 -1.71
C GLY A 114 -6.51 -8.93 -1.32
N ILE A 115 -6.38 -8.07 -2.33
CA ILE A 115 -5.82 -6.72 -2.20
C ILE A 115 -6.56 -5.70 -3.09
N ASN A 116 -6.68 -4.45 -2.63
CA ASN A 116 -7.11 -3.26 -3.36
C ASN A 116 -6.50 -1.97 -2.77
N ILE A 117 -5.59 -1.28 -3.46
CA ILE A 117 -4.77 -0.18 -2.87
C ILE A 117 -4.50 1.05 -3.78
N GLY A 118 -5.37 1.41 -4.72
CA GLY A 118 -5.27 2.70 -5.45
C GLY A 118 -6.32 3.71 -5.03
N ASP A 119 -7.45 3.74 -5.74
CA ASP A 119 -8.57 4.65 -5.47
C ASP A 119 -9.53 4.17 -4.35
N GLY A 120 -9.37 2.92 -3.90
CA GLY A 120 -10.25 2.25 -2.92
C GLY A 120 -11.67 1.95 -3.43
N ALA A 121 -12.22 2.78 -4.31
CA ALA A 121 -13.60 2.75 -4.76
C ALA A 121 -13.86 1.84 -5.97
N ARG A 122 -12.83 1.38 -6.69
CA ARG A 122 -12.94 0.61 -7.95
C ARG A 122 -13.76 1.33 -9.01
N THR A 123 -13.77 2.66 -8.98
CA THR A 123 -14.63 3.43 -9.85
C THR A 123 -13.84 4.28 -10.83
N ASP A 124 -12.63 4.71 -10.48
CA ASP A 124 -11.89 5.68 -11.30
C ASP A 124 -10.36 5.68 -11.04
N GLY A 125 -9.56 5.65 -12.11
CA GLY A 125 -8.12 5.93 -12.07
C GLY A 125 -7.23 4.76 -11.61
N LEU A 126 -5.93 5.04 -11.37
CA LEU A 126 -4.94 4.00 -11.11
C LEU A 126 -5.26 3.20 -9.85
N THR A 127 -5.44 1.89 -9.99
CA THR A 127 -5.79 0.97 -8.93
C THR A 127 -5.07 -0.36 -9.06
N PHE A 128 -4.33 -0.77 -8.02
CA PHE A 128 -3.72 -2.10 -7.90
C PHE A 128 -4.60 -3.02 -7.05
N TRP A 129 -5.15 -4.07 -7.66
CA TRP A 129 -6.05 -5.00 -6.98
C TRP A 129 -6.02 -6.41 -7.56
N SER A 130 -6.38 -7.42 -6.74
CA SER A 130 -6.41 -8.84 -7.13
C SER A 130 -7.69 -9.20 -7.91
N LYS A 131 -8.22 -10.42 -7.80
CA LYS A 131 -9.34 -10.87 -8.61
C LYS A 131 -10.63 -10.06 -8.35
N PRO A 132 -11.41 -9.66 -9.39
CA PRO A 132 -12.75 -9.15 -9.19
C PRO A 132 -13.76 -10.25 -8.83
N PRO A 133 -14.85 -9.91 -8.11
CA PRO A 133 -15.99 -10.78 -7.96
C PRO A 133 -16.41 -11.26 -9.33
N GLN A 134 -16.67 -12.57 -9.44
CA GLN A 134 -17.14 -13.24 -10.65
C GLN A 134 -16.07 -13.56 -11.71
N SER A 135 -14.79 -13.18 -11.55
CA SER A 135 -13.70 -13.74 -12.39
C SER A 135 -13.19 -15.06 -11.82
N SER A 136 -12.61 -15.94 -12.65
CA SER A 136 -12.05 -17.24 -12.20
C SER A 136 -10.53 -17.27 -12.11
N THR A 137 -9.81 -16.36 -12.79
CA THR A 137 -8.35 -16.32 -12.80
C THR A 137 -7.84 -15.16 -11.94
N PRO A 138 -6.90 -15.35 -11.01
CA PRO A 138 -6.20 -14.25 -10.36
C PRO A 138 -5.48 -13.37 -11.38
N HIS A 139 -5.72 -12.07 -11.30
CA HIS A 139 -5.08 -11.08 -12.16
C HIS A 139 -4.97 -9.76 -11.41
N VAL A 140 -4.12 -8.88 -11.93
CA VAL A 140 -3.86 -7.56 -11.38
C VAL A 140 -4.16 -6.50 -12.43
N HIS A 141 -4.85 -5.47 -11.98
CA HIS A 141 -5.15 -4.25 -12.71
C HIS A 141 -4.23 -3.15 -12.25
N VAL A 142 -3.96 -2.18 -13.12
CA VAL A 142 -3.38 -0.88 -12.71
C VAL A 142 -4.30 0.28 -13.04
N ASP A 143 -5.25 0.14 -13.97
CA ASP A 143 -6.38 1.06 -14.20
C ASP A 143 -7.62 0.25 -14.60
N ASP A 144 -8.82 0.81 -14.39
CA ASP A 144 -10.10 0.13 -14.58
C ASP A 144 -10.94 0.73 -15.74
N TRP A 145 -11.14 2.06 -15.78
CA TRP A 145 -12.16 2.66 -16.68
C TRP A 145 -11.79 4.01 -17.30
N LYS A 146 -10.73 4.67 -16.83
CA LYS A 146 -10.32 5.97 -17.35
C LYS A 146 -8.98 5.80 -18.03
N ASP A 147 -8.87 6.28 -19.26
CA ASP A 147 -7.57 6.47 -19.90
C ASP A 147 -6.92 7.74 -19.32
N GLU A 148 -6.71 7.76 -17.99
CA GLU A 148 -6.22 8.95 -17.28
C GLU A 148 -4.76 9.24 -17.64
N PHE A 149 -4.01 8.20 -18.04
CA PHE A 149 -2.57 8.27 -18.28
C PHE A 149 -2.18 8.04 -19.74
N GLY A 150 -3.15 7.93 -20.66
CA GLY A 150 -2.90 7.76 -22.09
C GLY A 150 -2.48 6.35 -22.48
N TYR A 151 -2.75 5.34 -21.64
CA TYR A 151 -2.45 3.95 -21.91
C TYR A 151 -3.69 3.24 -22.47
N PRO A 152 -3.54 2.48 -23.57
CA PRO A 152 -4.68 1.84 -24.23
C PRO A 152 -5.37 0.81 -23.33
N ILE A 153 -6.54 0.28 -23.70
CA ILE A 153 -7.11 -0.82 -22.90
C ILE A 153 -6.26 -2.09 -23.14
N GLY A 154 -5.67 -2.61 -22.06
CA GLY A 154 -4.80 -3.79 -22.10
C GLY A 154 -5.52 -5.11 -22.35
N PHE A 155 -6.69 -5.32 -21.71
CA PHE A 155 -7.52 -6.51 -21.87
C PHE A 155 -9.02 -6.22 -21.72
N SER A 156 -9.82 -6.71 -22.67
CA SER A 156 -11.28 -6.56 -22.63
C SER A 156 -11.69 -5.07 -22.53
N THR A 157 -12.12 -4.63 -21.35
CA THR A 157 -12.53 -3.24 -21.05
C THR A 157 -11.67 -2.62 -19.94
N HIS A 158 -10.64 -3.33 -19.48
CA HIS A 158 -9.83 -3.02 -18.31
C HIS A 158 -8.34 -3.04 -18.65
N GLU A 159 -7.52 -2.41 -17.81
CA GLU A 159 -6.06 -2.47 -17.93
C GLU A 159 -5.50 -3.61 -17.07
N ASP A 160 -5.87 -4.86 -17.43
CA ASP A 160 -5.25 -6.05 -16.83
C ASP A 160 -3.79 -6.13 -17.30
N ILE A 161 -2.85 -6.19 -16.37
CA ILE A 161 -1.42 -6.17 -16.70
C ILE A 161 -0.63 -7.32 -16.07
N ALA A 162 -1.30 -8.17 -15.30
CA ALA A 162 -0.71 -9.38 -14.74
C ALA A 162 -1.69 -10.52 -14.61
N PHE A 163 -1.19 -11.72 -14.89
CA PHE A 163 -1.90 -12.97 -14.61
C PHE A 163 -0.92 -13.93 -13.93
N PRO A 164 -0.77 -13.87 -12.60
CA PRO A 164 0.29 -14.59 -11.90
C PRO A 164 0.27 -16.13 -12.07
N SER A 165 -0.88 -16.69 -12.45
CA SER A 165 -1.04 -18.12 -12.72
C SER A 165 -0.90 -18.50 -14.19
N LEU A 166 -0.58 -17.56 -15.10
CA LEU A 166 -0.57 -17.77 -16.54
C LEU A 166 0.71 -17.18 -17.17
N THR A 167 1.15 -17.77 -18.27
CA THR A 167 2.31 -17.27 -19.01
C THR A 167 1.95 -16.06 -19.87
N THR A 168 2.95 -15.24 -20.17
CA THR A 168 2.77 -14.03 -20.99
C THR A 168 2.28 -14.42 -22.38
N GLN A 169 2.87 -15.47 -22.96
CA GLN A 169 2.49 -16.01 -24.25
C GLN A 169 1.04 -16.51 -24.26
N ASN A 170 0.60 -17.20 -23.20
CA ASN A 170 -0.79 -17.63 -23.11
C ASN A 170 -1.76 -16.45 -23.15
N ARG A 171 -1.36 -15.29 -22.62
CA ARG A 171 -2.19 -14.08 -22.67
C ARG A 171 -2.15 -13.41 -24.04
N ILE A 172 -0.98 -13.32 -24.66
CA ILE A 172 -0.80 -12.83 -26.04
C ILE A 172 -1.66 -13.67 -27.02
N ASP A 173 -1.58 -15.00 -26.93
CA ASP A 173 -2.28 -15.93 -27.82
C ASP A 173 -3.80 -15.82 -27.75
N THR A 174 -4.36 -15.32 -26.65
CA THR A 174 -5.81 -15.10 -26.54
C THR A 174 -6.31 -13.93 -27.38
N GLY A 175 -5.41 -13.15 -27.99
CA GLY A 175 -5.74 -11.97 -28.79
C GLY A 175 -6.37 -10.84 -28.00
N LYS A 176 -6.29 -10.91 -26.66
CA LYS A 176 -6.86 -9.93 -25.75
C LYS A 176 -5.86 -8.86 -25.31
N VAL A 177 -4.56 -9.08 -25.53
CA VAL A 177 -3.50 -8.06 -25.40
C VAL A 177 -3.51 -7.21 -26.67
N GLY A 178 -3.78 -5.91 -26.56
CA GLY A 178 -3.62 -5.00 -27.70
C GLY A 178 -2.15 -4.85 -28.11
N ASP A 179 -1.87 -4.54 -29.37
CA ASP A 179 -0.50 -4.39 -29.91
C ASP A 179 0.37 -3.39 -29.11
N ALA A 180 -0.25 -2.43 -28.43
CA ALA A 180 0.42 -1.43 -27.60
C ALA A 180 0.98 -1.98 -26.27
N TYR A 181 0.54 -3.16 -25.84
CA TYR A 181 1.00 -3.85 -24.64
C TYR A 181 2.01 -4.96 -24.93
N LEU A 182 2.26 -5.23 -26.21
CA LEU A 182 3.41 -6.02 -26.62
C LEU A 182 4.66 -5.21 -26.29
N PRO A 183 5.64 -5.79 -25.59
CA PRO A 183 6.88 -5.10 -25.35
C PRO A 183 7.50 -4.66 -26.69
N PRO A 184 8.01 -3.42 -26.82
CA PRO A 184 8.78 -3.01 -27.99
C PRO A 184 9.82 -4.08 -28.35
N LEU A 185 10.00 -4.35 -29.66
CA LEU A 185 11.00 -5.30 -30.17
C LEU A 185 12.37 -5.05 -29.49
N GLY A 186 12.81 -6.01 -28.65
CA GLY A 186 14.07 -5.91 -27.89
C GLY A 186 13.93 -5.53 -26.41
N THR A 187 12.72 -5.30 -25.91
CA THR A 187 12.45 -5.14 -24.47
C THR A 187 11.86 -6.45 -23.92
N THR A 188 12.47 -7.01 -22.90
CA THR A 188 12.01 -8.25 -22.24
C THR A 188 11.11 -7.86 -21.07
N ALA A 189 9.87 -7.43 -21.31
CA ALA A 189 8.95 -7.12 -20.20
C ALA A 189 8.62 -8.38 -19.37
N THR A 190 8.71 -9.58 -19.93
CA THR A 190 9.00 -10.84 -19.23
C THR A 190 9.39 -11.86 -20.30
N ASP A 191 10.03 -12.96 -19.92
CA ASP A 191 10.11 -14.12 -20.82
C ASP A 191 8.68 -14.53 -21.22
N PRO A 192 8.35 -14.70 -22.51
CA PRO A 192 7.02 -15.12 -22.94
C PRO A 192 6.51 -16.40 -22.25
N ASP A 193 7.42 -17.28 -21.87
CA ASP A 193 7.11 -18.56 -21.23
C ASP A 193 7.08 -18.47 -19.69
N GLU A 194 7.49 -17.34 -19.10
CA GLU A 194 7.37 -17.11 -17.65
C GLU A 194 5.93 -16.74 -17.25
N THR A 195 5.52 -17.20 -16.07
CA THR A 195 4.28 -16.75 -15.42
C THR A 195 4.44 -15.35 -14.83
N GLY A 196 3.32 -14.65 -14.67
CA GLY A 196 3.30 -13.39 -13.94
C GLY A 196 3.76 -13.59 -12.50
N LYS A 197 4.20 -12.51 -11.86
CA LYS A 197 4.69 -12.52 -10.49
C LYS A 197 3.71 -11.78 -9.59
N PHE A 198 3.59 -12.21 -8.35
CA PHE A 198 2.92 -11.43 -7.30
C PHE A 198 3.87 -10.37 -6.75
N ALA A 199 3.31 -9.33 -6.12
CA ALA A 199 4.11 -8.32 -5.42
C ALA A 199 5.01 -9.00 -4.39
N GLN A 200 6.27 -8.61 -4.37
CA GLN A 200 7.27 -9.11 -3.45
C GLN A 200 7.44 -8.13 -2.30
N VAL A 201 7.64 -8.64 -1.09
CA VAL A 201 7.80 -7.83 0.11
C VAL A 201 9.21 -7.99 0.64
N THR A 202 9.84 -6.89 1.04
CA THR A 202 11.14 -6.90 1.72
C THR A 202 11.12 -5.98 2.93
N PRO A 203 11.73 -6.40 4.06
CA PRO A 203 11.85 -5.53 5.23
C PRO A 203 12.75 -4.34 4.90
N VAL A 204 12.36 -3.16 5.41
CA VAL A 204 13.20 -1.96 5.35
C VAL A 204 14.08 -1.95 6.60
N PRO A 205 15.42 -2.04 6.49
CA PRO A 205 16.28 -2.01 7.65
C PRO A 205 16.11 -0.71 8.43
N GLU A 206 16.02 -0.80 9.76
CA GLU A 206 16.06 0.39 10.60
C GLU A 206 17.36 1.17 10.37
N ALA A 207 17.31 2.49 10.52
CA ALA A 207 18.48 3.35 10.34
C ALA A 207 19.67 2.97 11.24
N GLY A 208 19.44 2.23 12.34
CA GLY A 208 20.48 1.70 13.23
C GLY A 208 21.27 0.51 12.68
N THR A 209 20.74 -0.22 11.70
CA THR A 209 21.37 -1.41 11.11
C THR A 209 22.24 -1.07 9.88
N LEU A 210 22.15 0.17 9.38
CA LEU A 210 22.77 0.64 8.14
C LEU A 210 24.28 0.95 8.24
N LEU A 211 24.89 0.83 9.42
CA LEU A 211 26.36 0.90 9.57
C LEU A 211 27.11 -0.32 9.00
N GLY A 212 26.39 -1.36 8.55
CA GLY A 212 26.97 -2.57 7.96
C GLY A 212 26.83 -2.72 6.43
N LEU A 213 26.03 -1.89 5.76
CA LEU A 213 25.66 -2.06 4.35
C LEU A 213 25.74 -0.74 3.57
N LEU A 214 26.92 -0.12 3.59
CA LEU A 214 27.27 0.91 2.60
C LEU A 214 27.59 0.22 1.28
N GLY A 215 26.57 0.05 0.46
CA GLY A 215 26.73 -0.39 -0.92
C GLY A 215 25.45 -0.94 -1.47
N LEU A 216 24.52 -0.06 -1.83
CA LEU A 216 23.73 -0.10 -3.06
C LEU A 216 22.86 1.17 -3.07
N GLY A 217 23.06 1.97 -4.11
CA GLY A 217 22.50 3.32 -4.22
C GLY A 217 20.99 3.33 -4.38
N GLY A 218 20.37 4.37 -3.83
CA GLY A 218 18.96 4.68 -3.97
C GLY A 218 18.59 5.73 -2.94
N TRP A 219 18.69 6.99 -3.33
CA TRP A 219 18.25 8.13 -2.53
C TRP A 219 16.76 8.01 -2.26
N PHE A 220 16.32 7.89 -1.00
CA PHE A 220 15.03 8.47 -0.59
C PHE A 220 15.05 8.92 0.87
N LEU A 221 14.33 10.03 1.06
CA LEU A 221 14.39 10.97 2.16
C LEU A 221 13.71 10.43 3.41
N THR A 222 14.25 10.77 4.59
CA THR A 222 13.61 10.56 5.88
C THR A 222 12.37 11.45 5.99
N SER A 223 11.18 10.87 5.82
CA SER A 223 9.93 11.51 6.22
C SER A 223 9.88 11.58 7.75
N THR A 224 10.00 12.78 8.30
CA THR A 224 9.68 13.03 9.70
C THR A 224 8.20 13.39 9.77
N SER A 225 7.37 12.41 10.14
CA SER A 225 5.95 12.65 10.42
C SER A 225 5.82 13.61 11.62
N THR A 226 5.56 14.88 11.31
CA THR A 226 5.30 15.90 12.31
C THR A 226 3.84 15.78 12.71
N LEU A 227 3.60 15.20 13.89
CA LEU A 227 2.31 15.20 14.59
C LEU A 227 1.74 16.62 14.68
N TYR A 228 0.69 16.93 13.92
CA TYR A 228 -0.15 18.10 14.15
C TYR A 228 -1.51 17.67 14.71
N ARG A 229 -1.63 17.72 16.04
CA ARG A 229 -2.87 17.53 16.80
C ARG A 229 -3.30 18.88 17.37
N GLN A 230 -4.35 19.49 16.83
CA GLN A 230 -5.13 20.51 17.55
C GLN A 230 -6.57 20.59 17.00
N LYS A 231 -7.54 19.93 17.66
CA LYS A 231 -8.50 20.46 18.66
C LYS A 231 -9.57 21.41 18.09
N ASN A 232 -10.79 20.86 17.97
CA ASN A 232 -12.14 21.44 18.01
C ASN A 232 -12.29 22.98 17.94
N SER A 233 -13.15 23.44 17.03
CA SER A 233 -14.14 24.45 17.40
C SER A 233 -15.50 24.18 16.74
N THR A 234 -16.48 24.03 17.61
CA THR A 234 -17.92 23.97 17.38
C THR A 234 -18.40 25.27 16.75
N LEU A 235 -19.18 25.21 15.67
CA LEU A 235 -20.12 26.30 15.34
C LEU A 235 -21.33 25.75 14.61
N SER A 236 -22.47 25.89 15.28
CA SER A 236 -23.80 25.55 14.77
C SER A 236 -24.44 26.77 14.11
N LYS A 237 -25.44 26.46 13.26
CA LYS A 237 -26.49 27.34 12.71
C LYS A 237 -26.07 28.31 11.59
N SER A 238 -26.63 28.11 10.40
CA SER A 238 -27.96 28.67 10.08
C SER A 238 -28.42 28.31 8.67
N ARG A 239 -29.69 27.92 8.57
CA ARG A 239 -30.47 27.79 7.33
C ARG A 239 -30.50 29.13 6.57
N LYS A 240 -30.43 29.09 5.24
CA LYS A 240 -31.24 29.98 4.42
C LYS A 240 -31.75 29.26 3.16
N LEU A 241 -33.06 29.07 3.18
CA LEU A 241 -33.95 28.73 2.09
C LEU A 241 -33.74 29.71 0.92
N ILE A 242 -33.55 29.22 -0.31
CA ILE A 242 -33.96 29.96 -1.51
C ILE A 242 -34.80 29.01 -2.37
N ARG A 243 -36.10 29.28 -2.38
CA ARG A 243 -37.05 28.85 -3.41
C ARG A 243 -36.64 29.53 -4.71
N GLY A 244 -36.42 28.76 -5.77
CA GLY A 244 -36.33 29.20 -7.16
C GLY A 244 -37.09 28.22 -8.03
N GLN A 245 -37.93 28.74 -8.92
CA GLN A 245 -39.12 28.08 -9.45
C GLN A 245 -38.86 27.04 -10.53
N TYR A 246 -39.75 26.07 -10.54
CA TYR A 246 -40.03 25.11 -11.60
C TYR A 246 -40.65 25.81 -12.82
N VAL A 247 -40.13 25.58 -14.02
CA VAL A 247 -40.80 25.86 -15.30
C VAL A 247 -40.54 24.68 -16.24
N PRO A 248 -41.55 23.85 -16.56
CA PRO A 248 -41.44 22.89 -17.64
C PRO A 248 -41.88 23.56 -18.95
N ASN A 249 -41.01 23.57 -19.96
CA ASN A 249 -41.42 23.98 -21.30
C ASN A 249 -41.75 22.74 -22.14
N SER A 250 -43.04 22.59 -22.39
CA SER A 250 -43.64 21.73 -23.41
C SER A 250 -43.54 22.34 -24.81
N ARG A 251 -43.62 21.48 -25.84
CA ARG A 251 -43.87 21.71 -27.30
C ARG A 251 -42.63 21.57 -28.17
N SER A 252 -42.47 20.44 -28.89
CA SER A 252 -43.13 20.02 -30.15
C SER A 252 -42.49 20.62 -31.40
N HIS A 253 -41.68 19.82 -32.09
CA HIS A 253 -41.86 19.41 -33.49
C HIS A 253 -41.01 18.16 -33.74
#